data_AF-A0A521X7H2-F1
#
_entry.id   AF-A0A521X7H2-F1
#
_cell.length_a   1.000
_cell.length_b   1.000
_cell.length_c   1.000
_cell.angle_alpha   90.00
_cell.angle_beta   90.00
_cell.angle_gamma   90.00
#
_symmetry.space_group_name_H-M   'P 1'
#
loop_
_entity.id
_entity.type
_entity.pdbx_description
1 polymer ?
#
loop_
_entity_poly.entity_id
_entity_poly.type
_entity_poly.pdbx_seq_one_letter_code
_entity_poly.pdbx_strand_id
1 'polypeptide(L)'
;MTSEATEPRQRKGNFFDSVSDPEALAEAALVEGVDDELAELRVRLRELIGRQKPENFELILRGMTLIVRAAGVRYRMSPKSKDELGSAVAAVVEGVGVQLFPEEEGDV
;
A
#
# COMPACT_ATOMS: atom_id res chain seq x y z
N MET A 1 22.00 6.23 47.07
CA MET A 1 20.72 5.89 46.43
C MET A 1 20.01 7.19 46.13
N THR A 2 20.08 7.70 44.91
CA THR A 2 19.34 8.89 44.48
C THR A 2 18.61 8.53 43.19
N SER A 3 17.28 8.55 43.30
CA SER A 3 16.34 8.15 42.27
C SER A 3 16.41 9.08 41.07
N GLU A 4 16.45 8.42 39.92
CA GLU A 4 16.23 8.89 38.56
C GLU A 4 14.94 9.72 38.45
N ALA A 5 15.02 10.89 37.81
CA ALA A 5 13.85 11.61 37.30
C ALA A 5 14.09 11.86 35.81
N THR A 6 13.68 10.88 35.00
CA THR A 6 13.77 10.93 33.55
C THR A 6 12.66 11.85 33.03
N GLU A 7 13.05 13.02 32.50
CA GLU A 7 12.13 14.01 31.94
C GLU A 7 11.23 13.40 30.85
N PRO A 8 9.94 13.78 30.78
CA PRO A 8 9.04 13.24 29.78
C PRO A 8 9.46 13.74 28.38
N ARG A 9 9.96 12.83 27.55
CA ARG A 9 10.26 13.11 26.13
C ARG A 9 9.00 13.60 25.44
N GLN A 10 9.00 14.88 25.08
CA GLN A 10 7.96 15.55 24.31
C GLN A 10 7.75 14.78 22.99
N ARG A 11 6.62 14.07 22.89
CA ARG A 11 6.25 13.35 21.66
C ARG A 11 5.98 14.41 20.59
N LYS A 12 6.86 14.50 19.59
CA LYS A 12 6.59 15.29 18.38
C LYS A 12 5.31 14.73 17.76
N GLY A 13 4.24 15.52 17.75
CA GLY A 13 2.94 15.14 17.21
C GLY A 13 3.08 14.67 15.76
N ASN A 14 2.37 13.61 15.41
CA ASN A 14 2.38 13.08 14.05
C ASN A 14 1.60 14.05 13.13
N PHE A 15 1.92 14.06 11.84
CA PHE A 15 1.30 14.91 10.81
C PHE A 15 -0.25 14.90 10.80
N PHE A 16 -0.88 13.85 11.35
CA PHE A 16 -2.33 13.71 11.44
C PHE A 16 -2.96 14.38 12.68
N ASP A 17 -2.18 14.73 13.71
CA ASP A 17 -2.69 15.36 14.94
C ASP A 17 -3.28 16.75 14.70
N SER A 18 -2.88 17.43 13.62
CA SER A 18 -3.35 18.78 13.29
C SER A 18 -4.45 18.82 12.23
N VAL A 19 -4.91 17.67 11.72
CA VAL A 19 -5.79 17.62 10.53
C VAL A 19 -7.06 16.80 10.75
N SER A 20 -7.12 15.90 11.74
CA SER A 20 -8.28 15.01 11.90
C SER A 20 -9.02 15.25 13.21
N ASP A 21 -10.33 15.41 13.11
CA ASP A 21 -11.24 15.30 14.24
C ASP A 21 -11.02 13.93 14.93
N PRO A 22 -10.64 13.89 16.21
CA PRO A 22 -10.33 12.66 16.92
C PRO A 22 -11.52 11.70 17.00
N GLU A 23 -12.76 12.19 16.99
CA GLU A 23 -13.96 11.33 16.92
C GLU A 23 -14.09 10.70 15.54
N ALA A 24 -13.93 11.48 14.47
CA ALA A 24 -13.93 10.95 13.11
C ALA A 24 -12.79 9.95 12.86
N LEU A 25 -11.63 10.15 13.49
CA LEU A 25 -10.50 9.22 13.43
C LEU A 25 -10.80 7.91 14.19
N ALA A 26 -11.47 8.00 15.35
CA ALA A 26 -11.91 6.84 16.10
C ALA A 26 -13.01 6.06 15.34
N GLU A 27 -13.93 6.75 14.69
CA GLU A 27 -14.97 6.16 13.85
C GLU A 27 -14.37 5.50 12.60
N ALA A 28 -13.41 6.15 11.93
CA ALA A 28 -12.67 5.55 10.82
C ALA A 28 -11.83 4.33 11.24
N ALA A 29 -11.38 4.27 12.50
CA ALA A 29 -10.68 3.12 13.04
C ALA A 29 -11.61 1.91 13.30
N LEU A 30 -12.93 2.13 13.31
CA LEU A 30 -13.98 1.10 13.42
C LEU A 30 -14.47 0.60 12.05
N VAL A 31 -13.85 1.01 10.93
CA VAL A 31 -14.23 0.53 9.59
C VAL A 31 -13.95 -0.98 9.47
N GLU A 32 -14.99 -1.76 9.72
CA GLU A 32 -15.07 -3.19 9.44
C GLU A 32 -15.23 -3.43 7.93
N GLY A 33 -14.90 -4.63 7.44
CA GLY A 33 -15.10 -5.00 6.03
C GLY A 33 -13.93 -4.73 5.07
N VAL A 34 -12.85 -4.06 5.51
CA VAL A 34 -11.65 -3.83 4.68
C VAL A 34 -11.04 -5.15 4.17
N ASP A 35 -11.14 -6.24 4.92
CA ASP A 35 -10.68 -7.55 4.45
C ASP A 35 -11.51 -8.10 3.28
N ASP A 36 -12.83 -7.90 3.33
CA ASP A 36 -13.76 -8.34 2.28
C ASP A 36 -13.57 -7.49 1.03
N GLU A 37 -13.41 -6.17 1.19
CA GLU A 37 -13.08 -5.26 0.08
C GLU A 37 -11.72 -5.58 -0.54
N LEU A 38 -10.71 -5.91 0.29
CA LEU A 38 -9.39 -6.31 -0.18
C LEU A 38 -9.45 -7.66 -0.92
N ALA A 39 -10.28 -8.59 -0.44
CA ALA A 39 -10.52 -9.88 -1.11
C ALA A 39 -11.22 -9.67 -2.45
N GLU A 40 -12.27 -8.85 -2.50
CA GLU A 40 -13.00 -8.52 -3.72
C GLU A 40 -12.09 -7.82 -4.74
N LEU A 41 -11.31 -6.83 -4.30
CA LEU A 41 -10.38 -6.10 -5.18
C LEU A 41 -9.31 -7.03 -5.77
N ARG A 42 -8.81 -8.00 -4.99
CA ARG A 42 -7.87 -9.02 -5.49
C ARG A 42 -8.51 -9.92 -6.56
N VAL A 43 -9.79 -10.31 -6.40
CA VAL A 43 -10.51 -11.11 -7.39
C VAL A 43 -10.71 -10.32 -8.68
N ARG A 44 -11.22 -9.09 -8.59
CA ARG A 44 -11.43 -8.21 -9.74
C ARG A 44 -10.14 -7.92 -10.50
N LEU A 45 -9.03 -7.71 -9.78
CA LEU A 45 -7.72 -7.49 -10.38
C LEU A 45 -7.23 -8.72 -11.15
N ARG A 46 -7.42 -9.93 -10.60
CA ARG A 46 -7.09 -11.19 -11.30
C ARG A 46 -7.90 -11.38 -12.57
N GLU A 47 -9.20 -11.10 -12.52
CA GLU A 47 -10.06 -11.14 -13.71
C GLU A 47 -9.59 -10.13 -14.78
N LEU A 48 -9.22 -8.93 -14.36
CA LEU A 48 -8.74 -7.88 -15.25
C LEU A 48 -7.43 -8.28 -15.95
N ILE A 49 -6.50 -8.89 -15.21
CA ILE A 49 -5.26 -9.45 -15.75
C ILE A 49 -5.56 -10.60 -16.73
N GLY A 50 -6.46 -11.52 -16.36
CA GLY A 50 -6.82 -12.68 -17.18
C GLY A 50 -7.42 -12.32 -18.54
N ARG A 51 -8.01 -11.13 -18.68
CA ARG A 51 -8.53 -10.61 -19.96
C ARG A 51 -7.45 -10.19 -20.95
N GLN A 52 -6.18 -10.06 -20.52
CA GLN A 52 -4.99 -9.81 -21.36
C GLN A 52 -5.15 -8.66 -22.38
N LYS A 53 -5.86 -7.58 -22.01
CA LYS A 53 -5.99 -6.41 -22.88
C LYS A 53 -4.96 -5.34 -22.51
N PRO A 54 -4.23 -4.76 -23.49
CA PRO A 54 -3.23 -3.71 -23.22
C PRO A 54 -3.84 -2.47 -22.55
N GLU A 55 -5.06 -2.10 -22.94
CA GLU A 55 -5.83 -0.98 -22.38
C GLU A 55 -6.10 -1.08 -20.87
N ASN A 56 -5.96 -2.28 -20.29
CA ASN A 56 -6.18 -2.51 -18.87
C ASN A 56 -4.93 -2.24 -18.01
N PHE A 57 -3.75 -2.05 -18.60
CA PHE A 57 -2.50 -2.01 -17.85
C PHE A 57 -2.49 -0.89 -16.80
N GLU A 58 -2.94 0.30 -17.17
CA GLU A 58 -3.07 1.43 -16.24
C GLU A 58 -4.04 1.11 -15.08
N LEU A 59 -5.16 0.46 -15.38
CA LEU A 59 -6.15 0.08 -14.37
C LEU A 59 -5.60 -1.00 -13.43
N ILE A 60 -4.81 -1.94 -13.95
CA ILE A 60 -4.11 -2.97 -13.17
C ILE A 60 -3.13 -2.31 -12.19
N LEU A 61 -2.29 -1.37 -12.65
CA LEU A 61 -1.34 -0.64 -11.80
C LEU A 61 -2.03 0.16 -10.68
N ARG A 62 -3.12 0.84 -11.01
CA ARG A 62 -3.95 1.56 -10.02
C ARG A 62 -4.54 0.59 -9.01
N GLY A 63 -5.06 -0.55 -9.46
CA GLY A 63 -5.58 -1.62 -8.59
C GLY A 63 -4.53 -2.19 -7.65
N MET A 64 -3.32 -2.47 -8.14
CA MET A 64 -2.20 -2.94 -7.32
C MET A 64 -1.81 -1.93 -6.24
N THR A 65 -1.76 -0.64 -6.60
CA THR A 65 -1.47 0.46 -5.66
C THR A 65 -2.53 0.56 -4.57
N LEU A 66 -3.80 0.39 -4.91
CA LEU A 66 -4.91 0.38 -3.94
C LEU A 66 -4.78 -0.80 -2.97
N ILE A 67 -4.45 -2.00 -3.44
CA ILE A 67 -4.22 -3.18 -2.60
C ILE A 67 -3.08 -2.94 -1.60
N VAL A 68 -1.96 -2.38 -2.05
CA VAL A 68 -0.81 -2.08 -1.16
C VAL A 68 -1.20 -1.09 -0.08
N ARG A 69 -1.92 -0.03 -0.43
CA ARG A 69 -2.39 0.98 0.52
C ARG A 69 -3.39 0.39 1.53
N ALA A 70 -4.39 -0.34 1.04
CA ALA A 70 -5.40 -0.98 1.88
C ALA A 70 -4.77 -2.00 2.84
N ALA A 71 -3.87 -2.86 2.36
CA ALA A 71 -3.11 -3.78 3.21
C ALA A 71 -2.26 -3.04 4.26
N GLY A 72 -1.58 -1.96 3.85
CA GLY A 72 -0.77 -1.12 4.74
C GLY A 72 -1.57 -0.50 5.89
N VAL A 73 -2.82 -0.09 5.63
CA VAL A 73 -3.74 0.42 6.65
C VAL A 73 -4.28 -0.73 7.50
N ARG A 74 -4.82 -1.78 6.86
CA ARG A 74 -5.48 -2.91 7.52
C ARG A 74 -4.59 -3.68 8.50
N TYR A 75 -3.33 -3.90 8.13
CA TYR A 75 -2.35 -4.60 8.95
C TYR A 75 -1.51 -3.65 9.80
N ARG A 76 -1.86 -2.35 9.86
CA ARG A 76 -1.16 -1.30 10.62
C ARG A 76 0.36 -1.37 10.40
N MET A 77 0.77 -1.55 9.14
CA MET A 77 2.16 -1.78 8.79
C MET A 77 3.02 -0.57 9.17
N SER A 78 4.24 -0.82 9.65
CA SER A 78 5.23 0.23 9.86
C SER A 78 5.57 0.92 8.52
N PRO A 79 6.06 2.17 8.51
CA PRO A 79 6.51 2.83 7.29
C PRO A 79 7.50 1.98 6.50
N LYS A 80 8.48 1.37 7.19
CA LYS A 80 9.45 0.46 6.60
C LYS A 80 8.79 -0.73 5.90
N SER A 81 7.83 -1.38 6.57
CA SER A 81 7.12 -2.54 6.02
C SER A 81 6.24 -2.17 4.83
N LYS A 82 5.70 -0.94 4.79
CA LYS A 82 4.96 -0.42 3.63
C LYS A 82 5.88 -0.19 2.43
N ASP A 83 7.06 0.38 2.66
CA ASP A 83 8.06 0.61 1.60
C ASP A 83 8.60 -0.71 1.05
N GLU A 84 8.88 -1.69 1.93
CA GLU A 84 9.30 -3.04 1.53
C GLU A 84 8.22 -3.73 0.68
N LEU A 85 6.95 -3.63 1.07
CA LEU A 85 5.84 -4.18 0.29
C LEU A 85 5.69 -3.48 -1.07
N GLY A 86 5.77 -2.15 -1.11
CA GLY A 86 5.72 -1.38 -2.35
C GLY A 86 6.86 -1.75 -3.30
N SER A 87 8.07 -1.89 -2.76
CA SER A 87 9.26 -2.26 -3.54
C SER A 87 9.16 -3.68 -4.11
N ALA A 88 8.68 -4.64 -3.31
CA ALA A 88 8.45 -6.01 -3.78
C ALA A 88 7.40 -6.06 -4.91
N VAL A 89 6.33 -5.28 -4.79
CA VAL A 89 5.31 -5.18 -5.84
C VAL A 89 5.87 -4.53 -7.11
N ALA A 90 6.66 -3.46 -6.99
CA ALA A 90 7.30 -2.80 -8.13
C ALA A 90 8.26 -3.75 -8.87
N ALA A 91 9.08 -4.51 -8.15
CA ALA A 91 10.00 -5.48 -8.75
C ALA A 91 9.26 -6.58 -9.54
N VAL A 92 8.10 -7.05 -9.05
CA VAL A 92 7.26 -8.00 -9.78
C VAL A 92 6.70 -7.37 -11.05
N VAL A 93 6.22 -6.13 -10.99
CA VAL A 93 5.71 -5.41 -12.17
C VAL A 93 6.81 -5.22 -13.21
N GLU A 94 8.00 -4.83 -12.80
CA GLU A 94 9.16 -4.66 -13.68
C GLU A 94 9.55 -6.00 -14.34
N GLY A 95 9.66 -7.08 -13.57
CA GLY A 95 9.98 -8.41 -14.10
C GLY A 95 8.92 -8.97 -15.05
N VAL A 96 7.65 -8.62 -14.88
CA VAL A 96 6.57 -8.97 -15.81
C VAL A 96 6.60 -8.03 -17.03
N GLY A 97 6.88 -6.75 -16.85
CA GLY A 97 7.02 -5.76 -17.92
C GLY A 97 8.07 -6.18 -18.94
N VAL A 98 9.24 -6.61 -18.49
CA VAL A 98 10.33 -7.12 -19.34
C VAL A 98 9.92 -8.37 -20.14
N GLN A 99 9.06 -9.23 -19.59
CA GLN A 99 8.57 -10.42 -20.30
C GLN A 99 7.49 -10.10 -21.34
N LEU A 100 6.67 -9.08 -21.10
CA LEU A 100 5.56 -8.69 -21.98
C LEU A 100 5.99 -7.69 -23.05
N PHE A 101 6.99 -6.88 -22.76
CA PHE A 101 7.62 -5.90 -23.64
C PHE A 101 9.13 -6.12 -23.58
N PRO A 102 9.64 -7.20 -24.20
CA PRO A 102 11.08 -7.34 -24.33
C PRO A 102 11.59 -6.08 -25.03
N GLU A 103 12.57 -5.41 -24.41
CA GLU A 103 13.33 -4.36 -25.07
C GLU A 103 13.83 -4.97 -26.39
N GLU A 104 13.33 -4.51 -27.53
CA GLU A 104 13.87 -4.91 -28.83
C GLU A 104 15.35 -4.52 -28.79
N GLU A 105 16.24 -5.51 -28.64
CA GLU A 105 17.67 -5.33 -28.82
C GLU A 105 17.84 -4.72 -30.20
N GLY A 106 18.11 -3.42 -30.23
CA GLY A 106 18.27 -2.68 -31.46
C GLY A 106 19.44 -3.27 -32.24
N ASP A 107 19.14 -3.89 -33.38
CA ASP A 107 20.10 -4.10 -34.45
C ASP A 107 20.55 -2.73 -34.97
N VAL A 108 21.72 -2.25 -34.51
CA VAL A 108 22.56 -1.27 -35.21
C VAL A 108 24.04 -1.57 -35.01
#